data_AF-A0A8S1TSJ4-F1
#
_entry.id   AF-A0A8S1TSJ4-F1
#
_cell.length_a   1.000
_cell.length_b   1.000
_cell.length_c   1.000
_cell.angle_alpha   90.00
_cell.angle_beta   90.00
_cell.angle_gamma   90.00
#
_symmetry.space_group_name_H-M   'P 1'
#
loop_
_entity.id
_entity.type
_entity.pdbx_description
1 polymer ?
#
loop_
_entity_poly.entity_id
_entity_poly.type
_entity_poly.pdbx_seq_one_letter_code
_entity_poly.pdbx_strand_id
1 'polypeptide(L)'
;MKSISGVLVILLLSQSVFCSPKKINTDFLNLLSSKTNVMSSQDAIQSVLTLLEDLQGANVEAQDKADLTFQRFEQAILKDINEFSGIVNVNSKSAAAAQQDLEAVDLKIQQTTDYLNWNNKRYKANEVKLENLAEQRCEANALFIDTLREYKNALSVLDWVRSDAQSKQSTLIEKSHIGDYAEKLSKYANLFEEQAVQDFVKLGEEEASFAQTRQHGNGQQIASLVEKDVVGIIQQLIEKLRDTIKALEEQEIQSANDFADFKTNLLAEQESLKQEYDAKAKFLNSLQNDKELASDILTKKKELQDQSMRILSLTQEEYNYKKKLYNSEKAKRHEENQLLEESLLIYREKIATVNEYLKKRVNEYVGESLVEEHAVSNQAPVQNRKGKQ
;
A
#
# COMPACT_ATOMS: atom_id res chain seq x y z
N MET A 1 39.96 42.10 -1.52
CA MET A 1 40.74 42.39 -2.74
C MET A 1 41.86 43.38 -2.45
N LYS A 2 42.92 42.93 -1.75
CA LYS A 2 44.18 43.67 -1.54
C LYS A 2 45.31 42.65 -1.34
N SER A 3 45.71 41.95 -2.41
CA SER A 3 46.96 41.15 -2.42
C SER A 3 47.37 40.74 -3.85
N ILE A 4 47.09 41.59 -4.85
CA ILE A 4 47.45 41.30 -6.25
C ILE A 4 48.82 41.93 -6.60
N SER A 5 49.27 42.92 -5.84
CA SER A 5 50.56 43.59 -6.11
C SER A 5 51.80 42.80 -5.67
N GLY A 6 51.71 41.88 -4.70
CA GLY A 6 52.85 41.06 -4.27
C GLY A 6 53.18 39.92 -5.24
N VAL A 7 52.16 39.26 -5.78
CA VAL A 7 52.30 38.14 -6.72
C VAL A 7 52.89 38.59 -8.06
N LEU A 8 52.59 39.83 -8.49
CA LEU A 8 53.08 40.38 -9.76
C LEU A 8 54.60 40.68 -9.76
N VAL A 9 55.20 40.96 -8.60
CA VAL A 9 56.65 41.20 -8.49
C VAL A 9 57.42 39.86 -8.51
N ILE A 10 56.85 38.81 -7.94
CA ILE A 10 57.44 37.46 -7.96
C ILE A 10 57.34 36.84 -9.37
N LEU A 11 56.25 37.10 -10.11
CA LEU A 11 56.10 36.67 -11.50
C LEU A 11 57.03 37.41 -12.49
N LEU A 12 57.36 38.67 -12.21
CA LEU A 12 58.35 39.41 -13.00
C LEU A 12 59.80 38.95 -12.74
N LEU A 13 60.07 38.37 -11.57
CA LEU A 13 61.37 37.76 -11.27
C LEU A 13 61.47 36.32 -11.81
N SER A 14 60.37 35.55 -11.85
CA SER A 14 60.37 34.17 -12.34
C SER A 14 60.34 34.04 -13.87
N GLN A 15 59.80 35.03 -14.61
CA GLN A 15 59.84 35.02 -16.09
C GLN A 15 61.22 35.28 -16.71
N SER A 16 62.24 35.56 -15.90
CA SER A 16 63.62 35.75 -16.36
C SER A 16 64.54 34.53 -16.16
N VAL A 17 64.01 33.40 -15.67
CA VAL A 17 64.81 32.24 -15.25
C VAL A 17 64.74 31.05 -16.22
N PHE A 18 63.95 31.13 -17.29
CA PHE A 18 64.08 30.17 -18.39
C PHE A 18 65.26 30.55 -19.30
N CYS A 19 66.25 29.65 -19.35
CA CYS A 19 67.46 29.62 -20.19
C CYS A 19 68.74 30.33 -19.70
N SER A 20 69.77 29.49 -19.53
CA SER A 20 71.21 29.71 -19.33
C SER A 20 71.69 30.04 -17.90
N PRO A 21 72.83 29.45 -17.47
CA PRO A 21 73.55 29.88 -16.27
C PRO A 21 74.16 31.25 -16.58
N LYS A 22 73.38 32.31 -16.43
CA LYS A 22 73.91 33.67 -16.48
C LYS A 22 74.86 33.79 -15.29
N LYS A 23 76.16 33.80 -15.59
CA LYS A 23 77.25 34.16 -14.68
C LYS A 23 76.76 35.32 -13.82
N ILE A 24 76.91 35.19 -12.50
CA ILE A 24 76.65 36.30 -11.58
C ILE A 24 77.45 37.49 -12.11
N ASN A 25 76.78 38.62 -12.35
CA ASN A 25 77.43 39.79 -12.94
C ASN A 25 78.62 40.19 -12.07
N THR A 26 79.82 40.17 -12.64
CA THR A 26 81.08 40.54 -11.97
C THR A 26 81.01 41.95 -11.37
N ASP A 27 80.24 42.86 -11.98
CA ASP A 27 80.02 44.20 -11.45
C ASP A 27 79.17 44.20 -10.19
N PHE A 28 78.16 43.32 -10.11
CA PHE A 28 77.34 43.12 -8.90
C PHE A 28 78.20 42.54 -7.77
N LEU A 29 79.01 41.53 -8.06
CA LEU A 29 79.95 40.94 -7.09
C LEU A 29 81.02 41.95 -6.62
N ASN A 30 81.47 42.84 -7.49
CA ASN A 30 82.42 43.90 -7.15
C ASN A 30 81.76 45.00 -6.29
N LEU A 31 80.49 45.33 -6.55
CA LEU A 31 79.73 46.31 -5.77
C LEU A 31 79.40 45.81 -4.36
N LEU A 32 79.18 44.50 -4.21
CA LEU A 32 79.01 43.80 -2.93
C LEU A 32 80.31 43.73 -2.10
N SER A 33 81.48 43.81 -2.74
CA SER A 33 82.79 43.62 -2.10
C SER A 33 83.41 44.89 -1.50
N SER A 34 82.82 46.07 -1.71
CA SER A 34 83.32 47.31 -1.11
C SER A 34 82.94 47.36 0.38
N LYS A 35 83.89 47.76 1.24
CA LYS A 35 83.83 47.63 2.71
C LYS A 35 82.56 48.21 3.37
N THR A 36 81.93 49.22 2.75
CA THR A 36 80.66 49.85 3.19
C THR A 36 79.40 49.14 2.70
N ASN A 37 79.48 48.36 1.62
CA ASN A 37 78.33 47.67 1.03
C ASN A 37 78.22 46.20 1.45
N VAL A 38 79.27 45.59 2.01
CA VAL A 38 79.24 44.18 2.46
C VAL A 38 78.16 43.97 3.55
N MET A 39 78.10 44.85 4.56
CA MET A 39 77.14 44.71 5.66
C MET A 39 75.69 44.93 5.21
N SER A 40 75.42 46.01 4.46
CA SER A 40 74.07 46.29 3.93
C SER A 40 73.58 45.22 2.95
N SER A 41 74.49 44.56 2.25
CA SER A 41 74.14 43.46 1.34
C SER A 41 73.91 42.14 2.05
N GLN A 42 74.63 41.86 3.14
CA GLN A 42 74.34 40.71 4.02
C GLN A 42 72.98 40.86 4.70
N ASP A 43 72.63 42.06 5.16
CA ASP A 43 71.32 42.36 5.76
C ASP A 43 70.18 42.20 4.75
N ALA A 44 70.37 42.67 3.51
CA ALA A 44 69.40 42.48 2.43
C ALA A 44 69.23 40.99 2.05
N ILE A 45 70.34 40.25 2.03
CA ILE A 45 70.32 38.81 1.76
C ILE A 45 69.54 38.06 2.85
N GLN A 46 69.83 38.36 4.11
CA GLN A 46 69.16 37.73 5.23
C GLN A 46 67.67 38.10 5.28
N SER A 47 67.32 39.33 4.92
CA SER A 47 65.93 39.80 4.87
C SER A 47 65.08 39.03 3.86
N VAL A 48 65.63 38.71 2.68
CA VAL A 48 64.93 37.90 1.66
C VAL A 48 64.81 36.44 2.10
N LEU A 49 65.84 35.88 2.74
CA LEU A 49 65.77 34.53 3.29
C LEU A 49 64.67 34.43 4.35
N THR A 50 64.66 35.35 5.30
CA THR A 50 63.64 35.42 6.34
C THR A 50 62.25 35.63 5.74
N LEU A 51 62.09 36.48 4.72
CA LEU A 51 60.80 36.66 4.04
C LEU A 51 60.29 35.36 3.40
N LEU A 52 61.16 34.60 2.72
CA LEU A 52 60.77 33.34 2.08
C LEU A 52 60.42 32.26 3.12
N GLU A 53 61.17 32.19 4.22
CA GLU A 53 60.89 31.30 5.35
C GLU A 53 59.58 31.68 6.07
N ASP A 54 59.33 32.97 6.27
CA ASP A 54 58.09 33.50 6.86
C ASP A 54 56.88 33.21 5.97
N LEU A 55 57.01 33.35 4.65
CA LEU A 55 55.94 33.03 3.69
C LEU A 55 55.61 31.53 3.72
N GLN A 56 56.64 30.67 3.77
CA GLN A 56 56.45 29.22 3.89
C GLN A 56 55.77 28.87 5.22
N GLY A 57 56.24 29.44 6.32
CA GLY A 57 55.65 29.27 7.65
C GLY A 57 54.19 29.72 7.69
N ALA A 58 53.88 30.89 7.14
CA ALA A 58 52.52 31.42 7.08
C ALA A 58 51.57 30.52 6.27
N ASN A 59 52.06 29.92 5.17
CA ASN A 59 51.26 28.98 4.38
C ASN A 59 51.00 27.66 5.11
N VAL A 60 51.98 27.14 5.85
CA VAL A 60 51.81 25.95 6.70
C VAL A 60 50.79 26.23 7.80
N GLU A 61 50.92 27.34 8.53
CA GLU A 61 49.96 27.74 9.57
C GLU A 61 48.54 27.95 9.02
N ALA A 62 48.42 28.55 7.82
CA ALA A 62 47.15 28.72 7.14
C ALA A 62 46.52 27.37 6.75
N GLN A 63 47.33 26.39 6.38
CA GLN A 63 46.87 25.04 6.09
C GLN A 63 46.39 24.32 7.37
N ASP A 64 47.15 24.37 8.45
CA ASP A 64 46.77 23.75 9.73
C ASP A 64 45.43 24.31 10.25
N LYS A 65 45.25 25.63 10.15
CA LYS A 65 43.99 26.29 10.52
C LYS A 65 42.83 25.88 9.62
N ALA A 66 43.07 25.74 8.31
CA ALA A 66 42.06 25.27 7.37
C ALA A 66 41.69 23.80 7.62
N ASP A 67 42.67 22.94 7.96
CA ASP A 67 42.46 21.54 8.28
C ASP A 67 41.59 21.38 9.53
N LEU A 68 41.92 22.09 10.60
CA LEU A 68 41.10 22.10 11.82
C LEU A 68 39.68 22.62 11.58
N THR A 69 39.53 23.67 10.77
CA THR A 69 38.23 24.23 10.44
C THR A 69 37.39 23.25 9.60
N PHE A 70 38.00 22.64 8.58
CA PHE A 70 37.32 21.67 7.72
C PHE A 70 36.97 20.40 8.49
N GLN A 71 37.85 19.89 9.35
CA GLN A 71 37.57 18.71 10.19
C GLN A 71 36.36 18.93 11.11
N ARG A 72 36.27 20.10 11.76
CA ARG A 72 35.11 20.43 12.61
C ARG A 72 33.82 20.54 11.78
N PHE A 73 33.89 21.17 10.61
CA PHE A 73 32.77 21.25 9.69
C PHE A 73 32.33 19.86 9.22
N GLU A 74 33.27 19.01 8.79
CA GLU A 74 33.01 17.65 8.30
C GLU A 74 32.34 16.79 9.37
N GLN A 75 32.83 16.85 10.62
CA GLN A 75 32.20 16.13 11.72
C GLN A 75 30.76 16.59 11.99
N ALA A 76 30.53 17.91 12.00
CA ALA A 76 29.20 18.47 12.22
C ALA A 76 28.23 18.09 11.09
N ILE A 77 28.62 18.31 9.83
CA ILE A 77 27.72 18.09 8.70
C ILE A 77 27.47 16.61 8.42
N LEU A 78 28.43 15.71 8.67
CA LEU A 78 28.20 14.27 8.57
C LEU A 78 27.23 13.77 9.64
N LYS A 79 27.26 14.36 10.83
CA LYS A 79 26.26 14.10 11.87
C LYS A 79 24.87 14.54 11.40
N ASP A 80 24.75 15.76 10.86
CA ASP A 80 23.48 16.28 10.33
C ASP A 80 22.95 15.41 9.17
N ILE A 81 23.81 14.98 8.24
CA ILE A 81 23.45 14.06 7.15
C ILE A 81 22.89 12.75 7.70
N ASN A 82 23.51 12.18 8.73
CA ASN A 82 23.03 10.93 9.34
C ASN A 82 21.68 11.14 10.05
N GLU A 83 21.51 12.24 10.78
CA GLU A 83 20.25 12.58 11.44
C GLU A 83 19.12 12.79 10.42
N PHE A 84 19.35 13.59 9.38
CA PHE A 84 18.36 13.80 8.31
C PHE A 84 18.07 12.52 7.52
N SER A 85 19.06 11.66 7.29
CA SER A 85 18.84 10.35 6.68
C SER A 85 17.91 9.47 7.54
N GLY A 86 18.11 9.49 8.86
CA GLY A 86 17.21 8.83 9.81
C GLY A 86 15.78 9.37 9.74
N ILE A 87 15.62 10.70 9.71
CA ILE A 87 14.31 11.37 9.59
C ILE A 87 13.62 10.99 8.27
N VAL A 88 14.34 11.02 7.14
CA VAL A 88 13.82 10.60 5.83
C VAL A 88 13.27 9.18 5.87
N ASN A 89 14.00 8.24 6.49
CA ASN A 89 13.56 6.86 6.63
C ASN A 89 12.28 6.73 7.46
N VAL A 90 12.19 7.45 8.59
CA VAL A 90 10.99 7.47 9.44
C VAL A 90 9.80 8.06 8.68
N ASN A 91 9.99 9.18 7.98
CA ASN A 91 8.93 9.82 7.21
C ASN A 91 8.47 8.94 6.04
N SER A 92 9.39 8.28 5.35
CA SER A 92 9.07 7.34 4.28
C SER A 92 8.22 6.16 4.78
N LYS A 93 8.59 5.56 5.91
CA LYS A 93 7.78 4.51 6.56
C LYS A 93 6.41 5.04 6.99
N SER A 94 6.35 6.25 7.54
CA SER A 94 5.09 6.87 7.95
C SER A 94 4.17 7.16 6.75
N ALA A 95 4.71 7.57 5.61
CA ALA A 95 3.94 7.80 4.39
C ALA A 95 3.45 6.47 3.78
N ALA A 96 4.29 5.43 3.78
CA ALA A 96 3.90 4.10 3.34
C ALA A 96 2.79 3.48 4.21
N ALA A 97 2.86 3.65 5.55
CA ALA A 97 1.80 3.20 6.45
C ALA A 97 0.49 3.95 6.18
N ALA A 98 0.53 5.29 6.02
CA ALA A 98 -0.66 6.06 5.69
C ALA A 98 -1.28 5.66 4.35
N GLN A 99 -0.46 5.26 3.37
CA GLN A 99 -0.93 4.73 2.09
C GLN A 99 -1.67 3.40 2.28
N GLN A 100 -1.14 2.49 3.10
CA GLN A 100 -1.80 1.23 3.44
C GLN A 100 -3.12 1.44 4.18
N ASP A 101 -3.17 2.40 5.10
CA ASP A 101 -4.40 2.75 5.82
C ASP A 101 -5.50 3.24 4.85
N LEU A 102 -5.14 4.09 3.88
CA LEU A 102 -6.07 4.56 2.85
C LEU A 102 -6.59 3.40 2.00
N GLU A 103 -5.71 2.50 1.56
CA GLU A 103 -6.09 1.30 0.80
C GLU A 103 -6.99 0.35 1.61
N ALA A 104 -6.74 0.21 2.91
CA ALA A 104 -7.58 -0.58 3.81
C ALA A 104 -8.99 0.02 3.98
N VAL A 105 -9.09 1.36 4.03
CA VAL A 105 -10.39 2.05 4.04
C VAL A 105 -11.12 1.84 2.72
N ASP A 106 -10.44 1.98 1.58
CA ASP A 106 -11.01 1.73 0.25
C ASP A 106 -11.56 0.31 0.11
N LEU A 107 -10.82 -0.69 0.59
CA LEU A 107 -11.29 -2.07 0.61
C LEU A 107 -12.54 -2.26 1.45
N LYS A 108 -12.60 -1.64 2.65
CA LYS A 108 -13.78 -1.69 3.53
C LYS A 108 -14.99 -1.02 2.90
N ILE A 109 -14.80 0.09 2.19
CA ILE A 109 -15.85 0.78 1.42
C ILE A 109 -16.41 -0.19 0.39
N GLN A 110 -15.55 -0.80 -0.42
CA GLN A 110 -15.97 -1.75 -1.45
C GLN A 110 -16.75 -2.93 -0.86
N GLN A 111 -16.23 -3.58 0.18
CA GLN A 111 -16.89 -4.69 0.86
C GLN A 111 -18.27 -4.29 1.43
N THR A 112 -18.37 -3.09 1.99
CA THR A 112 -19.63 -2.56 2.54
C THR A 112 -20.64 -2.28 1.42
N THR A 113 -20.20 -1.71 0.30
CA THR A 113 -21.03 -1.49 -0.88
C THR A 113 -21.52 -2.80 -1.49
N ASP A 114 -20.66 -3.81 -1.60
CA ASP A 114 -21.03 -5.13 -2.11
C ASP A 114 -22.07 -5.81 -1.20
N TYR A 115 -21.91 -5.67 0.13
CA TYR A 115 -22.90 -6.15 1.09
C TYR A 115 -24.24 -5.45 0.95
N LEU A 116 -24.26 -4.12 0.83
CA LEU A 116 -25.50 -3.35 0.63
C LEU A 116 -26.21 -3.77 -0.67
N ASN A 117 -25.46 -4.02 -1.73
CA ASN A 117 -26.00 -4.52 -2.99
C ASN A 117 -26.60 -5.92 -2.84
N TRP A 118 -25.91 -6.83 -2.14
CA TRP A 118 -26.43 -8.16 -1.83
C TRP A 118 -27.71 -8.09 -0.99
N ASN A 119 -27.70 -7.29 0.07
CA ASN A 119 -28.83 -7.11 0.98
C ASN A 119 -30.06 -6.59 0.22
N ASN A 120 -29.90 -5.55 -0.62
CA ASN A 120 -31.00 -5.02 -1.44
C ASN A 120 -31.53 -6.05 -2.46
N LYS A 121 -30.65 -6.85 -3.07
CA LYS A 121 -31.08 -7.96 -3.95
C LYS A 121 -31.88 -9.01 -3.17
N ARG A 122 -31.44 -9.37 -1.97
CA ARG A 122 -32.14 -10.32 -1.08
C ARG A 122 -33.50 -9.79 -0.65
N TYR A 123 -33.56 -8.51 -0.28
CA TYR A 123 -34.79 -7.82 0.09
C TYR A 123 -35.84 -7.88 -1.02
N LYS A 124 -35.46 -7.46 -2.24
CA LYS A 124 -36.34 -7.53 -3.42
C LYS A 124 -36.75 -8.95 -3.76
N ALA A 125 -35.84 -9.92 -3.67
CA ALA A 125 -36.17 -11.32 -3.89
C ALA A 125 -37.19 -11.85 -2.87
N ASN A 126 -37.14 -11.38 -1.62
CA ASN A 126 -38.12 -11.72 -0.60
C ASN A 126 -39.47 -11.03 -0.84
N GLU A 127 -39.51 -9.79 -1.34
CA GLU A 127 -40.76 -9.14 -1.77
C GLU A 127 -41.48 -9.95 -2.85
N VAL A 128 -40.75 -10.37 -3.89
CA VAL A 128 -41.32 -11.21 -4.96
C VAL A 128 -41.81 -12.55 -4.41
N LYS A 129 -41.09 -13.17 -3.47
CA LYS A 129 -41.55 -14.41 -2.81
C LYS A 129 -42.84 -14.19 -2.02
N LEU A 130 -42.97 -13.08 -1.31
CA LEU A 130 -44.18 -12.75 -0.55
C LEU A 130 -45.40 -12.52 -1.46
N GLU A 131 -45.20 -11.86 -2.59
CA GLU A 131 -46.26 -11.68 -3.60
C GLU A 131 -46.70 -13.02 -4.19
N ASN A 132 -45.75 -13.82 -4.68
CA ASN A 132 -46.03 -15.15 -5.24
C ASN A 132 -46.69 -16.09 -4.22
N LEU A 133 -46.28 -16.05 -2.95
CA LEU A 133 -46.90 -16.80 -1.87
C LEU A 133 -48.38 -16.46 -1.70
N ALA A 134 -48.72 -15.17 -1.73
CA ALA A 134 -50.10 -14.74 -1.58
C ALA A 134 -50.98 -15.25 -2.74
N GLU A 135 -50.48 -15.19 -3.97
CA GLU A 135 -51.16 -15.73 -5.15
C GLU A 135 -51.34 -17.25 -5.07
N GLN A 136 -50.26 -18.00 -4.80
CA GLN A 136 -50.30 -19.46 -4.67
C GLN A 136 -51.26 -19.91 -3.57
N ARG A 137 -51.33 -19.19 -2.45
CA ARG A 137 -52.28 -19.52 -1.37
C ARG A 137 -53.73 -19.29 -1.79
N CYS A 138 -54.02 -18.24 -2.54
CA CYS A 138 -55.35 -17.99 -3.09
C CYS A 138 -55.77 -19.11 -4.06
N GLU A 139 -54.88 -19.52 -4.96
CA GLU A 139 -55.14 -20.62 -5.90
C GLU A 139 -55.33 -21.96 -5.18
N ALA A 140 -54.45 -22.29 -4.24
CA ALA A 140 -54.53 -23.51 -3.45
C ALA A 140 -55.83 -23.58 -2.64
N ASN A 141 -56.24 -22.48 -2.00
CA ASN A 141 -57.50 -22.40 -1.26
C ASN A 141 -58.72 -22.62 -2.17
N ALA A 142 -58.72 -22.04 -3.37
CA ALA A 142 -59.80 -22.22 -4.33
C ALA A 142 -59.93 -23.70 -4.75
N LEU A 143 -58.80 -24.33 -5.08
CA LEU A 143 -58.76 -25.75 -5.43
C LEU A 143 -59.22 -26.65 -4.28
N PHE A 144 -58.78 -26.37 -3.05
CA PHE A 144 -59.20 -27.08 -1.86
C PHE A 144 -60.72 -26.98 -1.65
N ILE A 145 -61.30 -25.78 -1.77
CA ILE A 145 -62.75 -25.56 -1.61
C ILE A 145 -63.55 -26.34 -2.67
N ASP A 146 -63.12 -26.31 -3.92
CA ASP A 146 -63.79 -27.03 -5.00
C ASP A 146 -63.71 -28.55 -4.81
N THR A 147 -62.52 -29.05 -4.47
CA THR A 147 -62.31 -30.47 -4.14
C THR A 147 -63.20 -30.90 -2.98
N LEU A 148 -63.20 -30.14 -1.87
CA LEU A 148 -64.00 -30.46 -0.69
C LEU A 148 -65.51 -30.40 -0.99
N ARG A 149 -65.96 -29.53 -1.90
CA ARG A 149 -67.33 -29.49 -2.39
C ARG A 149 -67.68 -30.74 -3.19
N GLU A 150 -66.79 -31.22 -4.07
CA GLU A 150 -66.99 -32.48 -4.81
C GLU A 150 -67.13 -33.68 -3.87
N TYR A 151 -66.23 -33.80 -2.88
CA TYR A 151 -66.31 -34.86 -1.87
C TYR A 151 -67.60 -34.78 -1.03
N LYS A 152 -68.03 -33.58 -0.63
CA LYS A 152 -69.31 -33.39 0.10
C LYS A 152 -70.53 -33.71 -0.76
N ASN A 153 -70.52 -33.34 -2.03
CA ASN A 153 -71.60 -33.67 -2.97
C ASN A 153 -71.68 -35.19 -3.19
N ALA A 154 -70.55 -35.87 -3.37
CA ALA A 154 -70.48 -37.33 -3.47
C ALA A 154 -71.04 -38.02 -2.21
N LEU A 155 -70.68 -37.50 -1.03
CA LEU A 155 -71.18 -37.99 0.24
C LEU A 155 -72.69 -37.79 0.40
N SER A 156 -73.24 -36.63 0.00
CA SER A 156 -74.68 -36.39 -0.01
C SER A 156 -75.44 -37.32 -0.96
N VAL A 157 -74.86 -37.64 -2.12
CA VAL A 157 -75.44 -38.64 -3.04
C VAL A 157 -75.43 -40.02 -2.40
N LEU A 158 -74.32 -40.46 -1.81
CA LEU A 158 -74.25 -41.77 -1.13
C LEU A 158 -75.18 -41.87 0.08
N ASP A 159 -75.27 -40.83 0.91
CA ASP A 159 -76.21 -40.78 2.04
C ASP A 159 -77.67 -40.82 1.56
N TRP A 160 -77.99 -40.18 0.43
CA TRP A 160 -79.30 -40.28 -0.21
C TRP A 160 -79.58 -41.71 -0.72
N VAL A 161 -78.64 -42.33 -1.46
CA VAL A 161 -78.78 -43.72 -1.95
C VAL A 161 -78.98 -44.68 -0.78
N ARG A 162 -78.21 -44.52 0.30
CA ARG A 162 -78.37 -45.30 1.53
C ARG A 162 -79.77 -45.14 2.14
N SER A 163 -80.26 -43.91 2.29
CA SER A 163 -81.57 -43.62 2.89
C SER A 163 -82.72 -44.16 2.03
N ASP A 164 -82.62 -44.06 0.70
CA ASP A 164 -83.63 -44.60 -0.23
C ASP A 164 -83.62 -46.14 -0.20
N ALA A 165 -82.44 -46.77 -0.17
CA ALA A 165 -82.32 -48.23 -0.01
C ALA A 165 -82.87 -48.73 1.34
N GLN A 166 -82.67 -47.98 2.43
CA GLN A 166 -83.18 -48.33 3.76
C GLN A 166 -84.68 -48.05 3.96
N SER A 167 -85.23 -47.00 3.35
CA SER A 167 -86.67 -46.66 3.48
C SER A 167 -87.58 -47.58 2.66
N LYS A 168 -87.08 -48.07 1.51
CA LYS A 168 -87.77 -49.08 0.68
C LYS A 168 -87.71 -50.49 1.25
N GLN A 169 -87.01 -50.70 2.36
CA GLN A 169 -87.07 -51.92 3.17
C GLN A 169 -88.50 -52.22 3.70
N SER A 170 -89.40 -51.23 3.64
CA SER A 170 -90.82 -51.32 4.00
C SER A 170 -91.76 -51.72 2.85
N THR A 171 -91.33 -51.60 1.59
CA THR A 171 -92.15 -51.86 0.39
C THR A 171 -91.28 -52.31 -0.78
N LEU A 172 -91.48 -53.56 -1.20
CA LEU A 172 -90.89 -54.25 -2.37
C LEU A 172 -90.25 -53.30 -3.40
N ILE A 173 -88.92 -53.35 -3.51
CA ILE A 173 -88.11 -52.55 -4.44
C ILE A 173 -88.55 -52.81 -5.89
N GLU A 174 -89.04 -51.76 -6.56
CA GLU A 174 -89.23 -51.78 -8.01
C GLU A 174 -87.86 -51.75 -8.72
N LYS A 175 -87.68 -52.70 -9.63
CA LYS A 175 -86.47 -53.07 -10.39
C LYS A 175 -85.79 -51.93 -11.21
N SER A 176 -86.29 -50.70 -11.20
CA SER A 176 -85.83 -49.62 -12.10
C SER A 176 -84.82 -48.64 -11.50
N HIS A 177 -84.56 -48.66 -10.19
CA HIS A 177 -83.83 -47.57 -9.54
C HIS A 177 -82.32 -47.80 -9.35
N ILE A 178 -81.84 -49.03 -9.52
CA ILE A 178 -80.43 -49.39 -9.27
C ILE A 178 -79.50 -48.89 -10.38
N GLY A 179 -79.96 -48.90 -11.64
CA GLY A 179 -79.26 -48.24 -12.75
C GLY A 179 -79.12 -46.72 -12.56
N ASP A 180 -80.12 -46.09 -11.92
CA ASP A 180 -80.14 -44.66 -11.62
C ASP A 180 -79.15 -44.29 -10.49
N TYR A 181 -78.95 -45.19 -9.52
CA TYR A 181 -77.90 -45.05 -8.49
C TYR A 181 -76.51 -45.24 -9.09
N ALA A 182 -76.31 -46.26 -9.93
CA ALA A 182 -75.05 -46.53 -10.59
C ALA A 182 -74.63 -45.38 -11.52
N GLU A 183 -75.57 -44.79 -12.27
CA GLU A 183 -75.30 -43.64 -13.13
C GLU A 183 -74.90 -42.39 -12.32
N LYS A 184 -75.59 -42.10 -11.20
CA LYS A 184 -75.23 -40.96 -10.33
C LYS A 184 -73.91 -41.16 -9.59
N LEU A 185 -73.57 -42.37 -9.20
CA LEU A 185 -72.29 -42.70 -8.56
C LEU A 185 -71.13 -42.76 -9.56
N SER A 186 -71.39 -43.15 -10.81
CA SER A 186 -70.37 -43.14 -11.87
C SER A 186 -69.79 -41.75 -12.13
N LYS A 187 -70.57 -40.68 -11.89
CA LYS A 187 -70.12 -39.27 -11.98
C LYS A 187 -69.07 -38.90 -10.93
N TYR A 188 -68.94 -39.70 -9.88
CA TYR A 188 -67.96 -39.51 -8.80
C TYR A 188 -66.96 -40.67 -8.72
N ALA A 189 -66.94 -41.57 -9.72
CA ALA A 189 -66.07 -42.75 -9.75
C ALA A 189 -64.58 -42.40 -9.61
N ASN A 190 -64.17 -41.22 -10.07
CA ASN A 190 -62.82 -40.67 -9.93
C ASN A 190 -62.41 -40.34 -8.49
N LEU A 191 -63.37 -40.23 -7.55
CA LEU A 191 -63.11 -39.95 -6.12
C LEU A 191 -62.92 -41.23 -5.29
N PHE A 192 -63.10 -42.41 -5.90
CA PHE A 192 -62.99 -43.69 -5.24
C PHE A 192 -61.86 -44.51 -5.87
N GLU A 193 -61.25 -45.39 -5.08
CA GLU A 193 -60.30 -46.36 -5.63
C GLU A 193 -61.00 -47.26 -6.65
N GLU A 194 -60.29 -47.57 -7.74
CA GLU A 194 -60.79 -48.32 -8.90
C GLU A 194 -61.45 -49.65 -8.51
N GLN A 195 -60.95 -50.30 -7.45
CA GLN A 195 -61.50 -51.53 -6.88
C GLN A 195 -62.89 -51.34 -6.26
N ALA A 196 -63.13 -50.25 -5.54
CA ALA A 196 -64.40 -49.99 -4.85
C ALA A 196 -65.53 -49.65 -5.84
N VAL A 197 -65.19 -48.99 -6.94
CA VAL A 197 -66.11 -48.75 -8.07
C VAL A 197 -66.40 -50.05 -8.80
N GLN A 198 -65.38 -50.87 -9.07
CA GLN A 198 -65.54 -52.16 -9.74
C GLN A 198 -66.39 -53.14 -8.92
N ASP A 199 -66.21 -53.20 -7.60
CA ASP A 199 -66.99 -54.09 -6.74
C ASP A 199 -68.48 -53.67 -6.70
N PHE A 200 -68.77 -52.37 -6.80
CA PHE A 200 -70.15 -51.86 -6.89
C PHE A 200 -70.80 -52.09 -8.26
N VAL A 201 -70.04 -51.91 -9.35
CA VAL A 201 -70.50 -52.20 -10.71
C VAL A 201 -70.78 -53.70 -10.90
N LYS A 202 -69.90 -54.56 -10.37
CA LYS A 202 -70.09 -56.02 -10.36
C LYS A 202 -71.37 -56.43 -9.62
N LEU A 203 -71.69 -55.78 -8.50
CA LEU A 203 -72.95 -56.04 -7.80
C LEU A 203 -74.18 -55.61 -8.60
N GLY A 204 -74.11 -54.50 -9.34
CA GLY A 204 -75.17 -54.09 -10.26
C GLY A 204 -75.36 -55.07 -11.44
N GLU A 205 -74.28 -55.63 -11.97
CA GLU A 205 -74.30 -56.64 -13.04
C GLU A 205 -74.77 -58.03 -12.55
N GLU A 206 -74.33 -58.43 -11.36
CA GLU A 206 -74.78 -59.65 -10.69
C GLU A 206 -76.27 -59.56 -10.35
N GLU A 207 -76.77 -58.40 -9.91
CA GLU A 207 -78.20 -58.24 -9.64
C GLU A 207 -79.05 -58.24 -10.92
N ALA A 208 -78.56 -57.64 -12.01
CA ALA A 208 -79.23 -57.66 -13.32
C ALA A 208 -79.33 -59.08 -13.90
N SER A 209 -78.28 -59.89 -13.74
CA SER A 209 -78.27 -61.31 -14.11
C SER A 209 -79.11 -62.18 -13.14
N PHE A 210 -79.16 -61.85 -11.85
CA PHE A 210 -80.07 -62.46 -10.88
C PHE A 210 -81.55 -62.12 -11.15
N ALA A 211 -81.86 -60.93 -11.67
CA ALA A 211 -83.22 -60.52 -12.02
C ALA A 211 -83.82 -61.33 -13.18
N GLN A 212 -82.98 -61.88 -14.06
CA GLN A 212 -83.37 -62.83 -15.11
C GLN A 212 -83.62 -64.25 -14.56
N THR A 213 -83.05 -64.61 -13.41
CA THR A 213 -83.13 -65.97 -12.84
C THR A 213 -84.32 -66.16 -11.87
N ARG A 214 -85.03 -65.07 -11.51
CA ARG A 214 -86.17 -65.06 -10.54
C ARG A 214 -87.46 -65.77 -10.99
N GLN A 215 -87.51 -66.51 -12.11
CA GLN A 215 -88.71 -67.29 -12.43
C GLN A 215 -88.89 -68.55 -11.59
N HIS A 216 -87.89 -68.99 -10.79
CA HIS A 216 -88.03 -70.18 -9.95
C HIS A 216 -87.41 -70.00 -8.55
N GLY A 217 -88.27 -69.89 -7.52
CA GLY A 217 -88.02 -70.26 -6.10
C GLY A 217 -86.96 -69.49 -5.28
N ASN A 218 -87.33 -69.00 -4.09
CA ASN A 218 -86.48 -68.37 -3.04
C ASN A 218 -85.96 -66.93 -3.28
N GLY A 219 -86.69 -66.11 -4.05
CA GLY A 219 -86.29 -64.73 -4.34
C GLY A 219 -86.26 -63.74 -3.16
N GLN A 220 -86.95 -64.00 -2.04
CA GLN A 220 -87.04 -63.05 -0.91
C GLN A 220 -85.82 -63.08 0.02
N GLN A 221 -85.26 -64.25 0.34
CA GLN A 221 -84.04 -64.34 1.17
C GLN A 221 -82.81 -63.85 0.42
N ILE A 222 -82.73 -64.13 -0.89
CA ILE A 222 -81.60 -63.73 -1.73
C ILE A 222 -81.63 -62.21 -2.00
N ALA A 223 -82.80 -61.61 -2.24
CA ALA A 223 -82.93 -60.16 -2.36
C ALA A 223 -82.48 -59.42 -1.08
N SER A 224 -82.82 -59.97 0.10
CA SER A 224 -82.41 -59.38 1.39
C SER A 224 -80.88 -59.46 1.65
N LEU A 225 -80.18 -60.43 1.06
CA LEU A 225 -78.73 -60.58 1.16
C LEU A 225 -78.02 -59.58 0.23
N VAL A 226 -78.47 -59.47 -1.02
CA VAL A 226 -77.94 -58.52 -2.01
C VAL A 226 -78.16 -57.07 -1.55
N GLU A 227 -79.32 -56.74 -0.99
CA GLU A 227 -79.58 -55.41 -0.41
C GLU A 227 -78.67 -55.11 0.80
N LYS A 228 -78.41 -56.10 1.66
CA LYS A 228 -77.52 -55.94 2.82
C LYS A 228 -76.07 -55.73 2.40
N ASP A 229 -75.63 -56.39 1.33
CA ASP A 229 -74.28 -56.22 0.77
C ASP A 229 -74.13 -54.85 0.06
N VAL A 230 -75.14 -54.40 -0.68
CA VAL A 230 -75.17 -53.05 -1.31
C VAL A 230 -75.14 -51.94 -0.25
N VAL A 231 -75.98 -52.04 0.80
CA VAL A 231 -75.97 -51.07 1.92
C VAL A 231 -74.64 -51.12 2.68
N GLY A 232 -74.02 -52.30 2.81
CA GLY A 232 -72.70 -52.47 3.42
C GLY A 232 -71.59 -51.77 2.64
N ILE A 233 -71.60 -51.85 1.32
CA ILE A 233 -70.59 -51.19 0.47
C ILE A 233 -70.81 -49.68 0.40
N ILE A 234 -72.07 -49.22 0.32
CA ILE A 234 -72.38 -47.79 0.44
C ILE A 234 -71.91 -47.25 1.79
N GLN A 235 -72.08 -48.01 2.87
CA GLN A 235 -71.59 -47.63 4.18
C GLN A 235 -70.06 -47.49 4.22
N GLN A 236 -69.32 -48.44 3.65
CA GLN A 236 -67.86 -48.38 3.56
C GLN A 236 -67.39 -47.20 2.70
N LEU A 237 -68.08 -46.91 1.60
CA LEU A 237 -67.80 -45.75 0.74
C LEU A 237 -68.05 -44.43 1.48
N ILE A 238 -69.12 -44.32 2.27
CA ILE A 238 -69.41 -43.16 3.11
C ILE A 238 -68.32 -42.98 4.18
N GLU A 239 -67.92 -44.05 4.87
CA GLU A 239 -66.86 -44.01 5.89
C GLU A 239 -65.53 -43.56 5.26
N LYS A 240 -65.16 -44.15 4.13
CA LYS A 240 -63.93 -43.77 3.41
C LYS A 240 -63.95 -42.32 2.94
N LEU A 241 -65.05 -41.81 2.38
CA LEU A 241 -65.16 -40.40 2.02
C LEU A 241 -65.07 -39.48 3.24
N ARG A 242 -65.66 -39.85 4.37
CA ARG A 242 -65.57 -39.06 5.62
C ARG A 242 -64.13 -38.99 6.11
N ASP A 243 -63.40 -40.09 6.05
CA ASP A 243 -61.99 -40.14 6.45
C ASP A 243 -61.11 -39.35 5.49
N THR A 244 -61.34 -39.45 4.17
CA THR A 244 -60.64 -38.63 3.18
C THR A 244 -60.91 -37.14 3.36
N ILE A 245 -62.16 -36.73 3.61
CA ILE A 245 -62.50 -35.32 3.88
C ILE A 245 -61.74 -34.82 5.11
N LYS A 246 -61.72 -35.58 6.21
CA LYS A 246 -60.97 -35.20 7.42
C LYS A 246 -59.47 -35.08 7.15
N ALA A 247 -58.89 -36.03 6.41
CA ALA A 247 -57.48 -35.98 6.05
C ALA A 247 -57.15 -34.77 5.18
N LEU A 248 -58.01 -34.42 4.22
CA LEU A 248 -57.88 -33.21 3.41
C LEU A 248 -57.98 -31.94 4.26
N GLU A 249 -58.94 -31.87 5.19
CA GLU A 249 -59.09 -30.74 6.11
C GLU A 249 -57.86 -30.57 7.03
N GLU A 250 -57.31 -31.67 7.56
CA GLU A 250 -56.11 -31.65 8.40
C GLU A 250 -54.85 -31.26 7.60
N GLN A 251 -54.70 -31.79 6.38
CA GLN A 251 -53.62 -31.41 5.47
C GLN A 251 -53.69 -29.92 5.10
N GLU A 252 -54.89 -29.39 4.88
CA GLU A 252 -55.09 -27.96 4.59
C GLU A 252 -54.74 -27.08 5.78
N ILE A 253 -55.12 -27.47 7.00
CA ILE A 253 -54.73 -26.77 8.23
C ILE A 253 -53.21 -26.76 8.39
N GLN A 254 -52.55 -27.91 8.16
CA GLN A 254 -51.09 -27.99 8.25
C GLN A 254 -50.42 -27.11 7.19
N SER A 255 -50.88 -27.17 5.94
CA SER A 255 -50.36 -26.32 4.85
C SER A 255 -50.57 -24.83 5.14
N ALA A 256 -51.69 -24.46 5.77
CA ALA A 256 -51.97 -23.09 6.18
C ALA A 256 -51.00 -22.60 7.27
N ASN A 257 -50.70 -23.45 8.25
CA ASN A 257 -49.74 -23.15 9.30
C ASN A 257 -48.32 -23.01 8.74
N ASP A 258 -47.87 -23.96 7.92
CA ASP A 258 -46.55 -23.92 7.27
C ASP A 258 -46.38 -22.65 6.43
N PHE A 259 -47.45 -22.25 5.72
CA PHE A 259 -47.51 -21.00 4.98
C PHE A 259 -47.38 -19.76 5.88
N ALA A 260 -48.12 -19.72 6.98
CA ALA A 260 -48.09 -18.62 7.93
C ALA A 260 -46.70 -18.47 8.58
N ASP A 261 -46.06 -19.59 8.93
CA ASP A 261 -44.71 -19.62 9.48
C ASP A 261 -43.68 -19.12 8.45
N PHE A 262 -43.76 -19.63 7.22
CA PHE A 262 -42.86 -19.18 6.15
C PHE A 262 -43.02 -17.68 5.85
N LYS A 263 -44.26 -17.19 5.79
CA LYS A 263 -44.55 -15.75 5.62
C LYS A 263 -44.00 -14.92 6.78
N THR A 264 -44.19 -15.37 8.02
CA THR A 264 -43.70 -14.68 9.22
C THR A 264 -42.17 -14.60 9.21
N ASN A 265 -41.50 -15.70 8.86
CA ASN A 265 -40.05 -15.75 8.74
C ASN A 265 -39.53 -14.80 7.64
N LEU A 266 -40.21 -14.74 6.48
CA LEU A 266 -39.84 -13.81 5.42
C LEU A 266 -40.01 -12.34 5.82
N LEU A 267 -41.09 -12.00 6.51
CA LEU A 267 -41.32 -10.64 7.01
C LEU A 267 -40.29 -10.26 8.08
N ALA A 268 -39.94 -11.18 8.98
CA ALA A 268 -38.88 -10.98 9.96
C ALA A 268 -37.51 -10.78 9.29
N GLU A 269 -37.19 -11.58 8.27
CA GLU A 269 -35.97 -11.40 7.46
C GLU A 269 -35.98 -10.03 6.76
N GLN A 270 -37.10 -9.59 6.19
CA GLN A 270 -37.20 -8.26 5.55
C GLN A 270 -36.92 -7.12 6.51
N GLU A 271 -37.50 -7.15 7.71
CA GLU A 271 -37.27 -6.13 8.73
C GLU A 271 -35.80 -6.13 9.17
N SER A 272 -35.21 -7.31 9.39
CA SER A 272 -33.78 -7.46 9.70
C SER A 272 -32.90 -6.90 8.58
N LEU A 273 -33.19 -7.25 7.32
CA LEU A 273 -32.44 -6.78 6.16
C LEU A 273 -32.49 -5.25 6.03
N LYS A 274 -33.66 -4.64 6.28
CA LYS A 274 -33.83 -3.19 6.27
C LYS A 274 -33.02 -2.50 7.37
N GLN A 275 -33.07 -3.01 8.59
CA GLN A 275 -32.28 -2.47 9.71
C GLN A 275 -30.77 -2.58 9.44
N GLU A 276 -30.33 -3.74 8.93
CA GLU A 276 -28.93 -3.92 8.53
C GLU A 276 -28.52 -3.00 7.39
N TYR A 277 -29.39 -2.78 6.41
CA TYR A 277 -29.14 -1.86 5.31
C TYR A 277 -28.91 -0.44 5.82
N ASP A 278 -29.80 0.07 6.68
CA ASP A 278 -29.69 1.41 7.25
C ASP A 278 -28.43 1.57 8.11
N ALA A 279 -28.09 0.55 8.91
CA ALA A 279 -26.88 0.54 9.72
C ALA A 279 -25.61 0.54 8.85
N LYS A 280 -25.57 -0.30 7.80
CA LYS A 280 -24.43 -0.39 6.87
C LYS A 280 -24.32 0.84 5.97
N ALA A 281 -25.42 1.47 5.58
CA ALA A 281 -25.42 2.73 4.84
C ALA A 281 -24.82 3.87 5.67
N LYS A 282 -25.18 3.98 6.95
CA LYS A 282 -24.54 4.94 7.88
C LYS A 282 -23.05 4.66 8.06
N PHE A 283 -22.69 3.38 8.21
CA PHE A 283 -21.29 2.98 8.31
C PHE A 283 -20.50 3.31 7.03
N LEU A 284 -21.08 3.12 5.84
CA LEU A 284 -20.47 3.51 4.58
C LEU A 284 -20.18 5.01 4.50
N ASN A 285 -21.11 5.86 4.94
CA ASN A 285 -20.89 7.30 5.00
C ASN A 285 -19.75 7.65 5.98
N SER A 286 -19.66 6.96 7.12
CA SER A 286 -18.53 7.11 8.05
C SER A 286 -17.21 6.74 7.38
N LEU A 287 -17.16 5.61 6.65
CA LEU A 287 -15.97 5.18 5.93
C LEU A 287 -15.56 6.18 4.84
N GLN A 288 -16.50 6.86 4.19
CA GLN A 288 -16.19 7.91 3.23
C GLN A 288 -15.51 9.11 3.88
N ASN A 289 -15.96 9.52 5.07
CA ASN A 289 -15.28 10.56 5.86
C ASN A 289 -13.89 10.09 6.30
N ASP A 290 -13.76 8.84 6.75
CA ASP A 290 -12.47 8.26 7.14
C ASP A 290 -11.50 8.20 5.95
N LYS A 291 -12.01 7.97 4.73
CA LYS A 291 -11.21 8.00 3.49
C LYS A 291 -10.66 9.40 3.23
N GLU A 292 -11.49 10.43 3.36
CA GLU A 292 -11.06 11.83 3.20
C GLU A 292 -9.96 12.16 4.22
N LEU A 293 -10.18 11.82 5.49
CA LEU A 293 -9.18 12.00 6.55
C LEU A 293 -7.88 11.24 6.27
N ALA A 294 -7.96 9.98 5.85
CA ALA A 294 -6.78 9.17 5.51
C ALA A 294 -6.01 9.76 4.32
N SER A 295 -6.72 10.28 3.31
CA SER A 295 -6.12 10.96 2.16
C SER A 295 -5.38 12.25 2.57
N ASP A 296 -5.97 13.04 3.47
CA ASP A 296 -5.34 14.24 4.02
C ASP A 296 -4.09 13.92 4.83
N ILE A 297 -4.15 12.88 5.66
CA ILE A 297 -3.00 12.39 6.43
C ILE A 297 -1.88 11.96 5.47
N LEU A 298 -2.21 11.16 4.46
CA LEU A 298 -1.24 10.70 3.46
C LEU A 298 -0.56 11.89 2.75
N THR A 299 -1.32 12.90 2.36
CA THR A 299 -0.80 14.11 1.71
C THR A 299 0.21 14.80 2.62
N LYS A 300 -0.15 15.06 3.88
CA LYS A 300 0.76 15.67 4.87
C LYS A 300 2.01 14.83 5.11
N LYS A 301 1.89 13.50 5.13
CA LYS A 301 3.04 12.60 5.31
C LYS A 301 3.98 12.61 4.11
N LYS A 302 3.45 12.65 2.89
CA LYS A 302 4.24 12.79 1.66
C LYS A 302 4.96 14.14 1.62
N GLU A 303 4.29 15.23 1.97
CA GLU A 303 4.91 16.55 2.06
C GLU A 303 6.08 16.57 3.06
N LEU A 304 5.90 15.98 4.25
CA LEU A 304 6.99 15.86 5.24
C LEU A 304 8.14 14.99 4.74
N GLN A 305 7.83 13.90 4.03
CA GLN A 305 8.82 13.05 3.40
C GLN A 305 9.65 13.84 2.38
N ASP A 306 8.99 14.55 1.47
CA ASP A 306 9.65 15.36 0.42
C ASP A 306 10.49 16.49 1.02
N GLN A 307 9.96 17.19 2.04
CA GLN A 307 10.71 18.21 2.77
C GLN A 307 11.98 17.63 3.42
N SER A 308 11.87 16.47 4.07
CA SER A 308 13.04 15.82 4.68
C SER A 308 14.07 15.36 3.63
N MET A 309 13.63 14.84 2.48
CA MET A 309 14.55 14.47 1.39
C MET A 309 15.26 15.70 0.83
N ARG A 310 14.54 16.82 0.67
CA ARG A 310 15.11 18.08 0.20
C ARG A 310 16.18 18.60 1.17
N ILE A 311 15.91 18.59 2.47
CA ILE A 311 16.89 19.01 3.49
C ILE A 311 18.14 18.13 3.40
N LEU A 312 17.99 16.81 3.35
CA LEU A 312 19.12 15.89 3.22
C LEU A 312 19.94 16.16 1.95
N SER A 313 19.28 16.37 0.81
CA SER A 313 19.95 16.71 -0.45
C SER A 313 20.76 18.00 -0.34
N LEU A 314 20.16 19.07 0.20
CA LEU A 314 20.85 20.36 0.37
C LEU A 314 22.05 20.25 1.32
N THR A 315 21.94 19.48 2.41
CA THR A 315 23.06 19.26 3.33
C THR A 315 24.19 18.44 2.67
N GLN A 316 23.86 17.44 1.86
CA GLN A 316 24.85 16.68 1.09
C GLN A 316 25.54 17.55 0.03
N GLU A 317 24.79 18.42 -0.65
CA GLU A 317 25.33 19.40 -1.60
C GLU A 317 26.29 20.37 -0.91
N GLU A 318 25.94 20.89 0.28
CA GLU A 318 26.82 21.76 1.06
C GLU A 318 28.12 21.06 1.45
N TYR A 319 28.05 19.81 1.94
CA TYR A 319 29.23 19.01 2.24
C TYR A 319 30.14 18.86 1.03
N ASN A 320 29.58 18.45 -0.11
CA ASN A 320 30.33 18.23 -1.35
C ASN A 320 30.97 19.53 -1.86
N TYR A 321 30.24 20.64 -1.80
CA TYR A 321 30.74 21.96 -2.19
C TYR A 321 31.92 22.40 -1.31
N LYS A 322 31.76 22.34 0.02
CA LYS A 322 32.81 22.73 0.98
C LYS A 322 34.05 21.83 0.89
N LYS A 323 33.85 20.53 0.71
CA LYS A 323 34.93 19.55 0.50
C LYS A 323 35.73 19.86 -0.76
N LYS A 324 35.03 20.18 -1.87
CA LYS A 324 35.69 20.58 -3.12
C LYS A 324 36.52 21.86 -2.95
N LEU A 325 35.97 22.88 -2.28
CA LEU A 325 36.68 24.13 -2.00
C LEU A 325 37.91 23.89 -1.13
N TYR A 326 37.76 23.14 -0.04
CA TYR A 326 38.87 22.79 0.86
C TYR A 326 39.99 22.06 0.11
N ASN A 327 39.66 21.03 -0.68
CA ASN A 327 40.65 20.27 -1.46
C ASN A 327 41.36 21.15 -2.50
N SER A 328 40.63 22.05 -3.15
CA SER A 328 41.22 23.00 -4.10
C SER A 328 42.21 23.96 -3.44
N GLU A 329 41.86 24.53 -2.29
CA GLU A 329 42.75 25.46 -1.58
C GLU A 329 43.96 24.74 -0.95
N LYS A 330 43.76 23.51 -0.46
CA LYS A 330 44.84 22.65 0.00
C LYS A 330 45.86 22.36 -1.10
N ALA A 331 45.38 22.02 -2.30
CA ALA A 331 46.25 21.78 -3.45
C ALA A 331 47.04 23.05 -3.83
N LYS A 332 46.40 24.23 -3.84
CA LYS A 332 47.07 25.51 -4.12
C LYS A 332 48.17 25.81 -3.10
N ARG A 333 47.89 25.69 -1.80
CA ARG A 333 48.92 25.95 -0.76
C ARG A 333 50.07 24.95 -0.84
N HIS A 334 49.79 23.70 -1.21
CA HIS A 334 50.84 22.71 -1.43
C HIS A 334 51.75 23.09 -2.59
N GLU A 335 51.17 23.51 -3.73
CA GLU A 335 51.92 24.03 -4.88
C GLU A 335 52.73 25.29 -4.52
N GLU A 336 52.15 26.25 -3.80
CA GLU A 336 52.85 27.44 -3.33
C GLU A 336 54.04 27.10 -2.41
N ASN A 337 53.87 26.14 -1.50
CA ASN A 337 54.95 25.68 -0.63
C ASN A 337 56.08 25.00 -1.40
N GLN A 338 55.76 24.20 -2.42
CA GLN A 338 56.79 23.60 -3.29
C GLN A 338 57.60 24.69 -4.02
N LEU A 339 56.94 25.71 -4.55
CA LEU A 339 57.63 26.85 -5.20
C LEU A 339 58.50 27.65 -4.22
N LEU A 340 58.04 27.82 -2.98
CA LEU A 340 58.82 28.48 -1.92
C LEU A 340 60.04 27.64 -1.52
N GLU A 341 59.90 26.32 -1.41
CA GLU A 341 61.01 25.39 -1.15
C GLU A 341 62.08 25.43 -2.24
N GLU A 342 61.67 25.38 -3.52
CA GLU A 342 62.57 25.53 -4.66
C GLU A 342 63.28 26.90 -4.65
N SER A 343 62.53 27.97 -4.36
CA SER A 343 63.07 29.33 -4.28
C SER A 343 64.09 29.46 -3.14
N LEU A 344 63.81 28.91 -1.97
CA LEU A 344 64.71 28.88 -0.82
C LEU A 344 65.99 28.11 -1.14
N LEU A 345 65.89 26.97 -1.83
CA LEU A 345 67.05 26.18 -2.24
C LEU A 345 67.97 26.98 -3.17
N ILE A 346 67.41 27.51 -4.26
CA ILE A 346 68.16 28.33 -5.22
C ILE A 346 68.78 29.55 -4.53
N TYR A 347 68.05 30.18 -3.61
CA TYR A 347 68.53 31.35 -2.88
C TYR A 347 69.71 30.98 -1.97
N ARG A 348 69.60 29.90 -1.19
CA ARG A 348 70.68 29.39 -0.33
C ARG A 348 71.93 28.99 -1.12
N GLU A 349 71.77 28.33 -2.26
CA GLU A 349 72.89 27.98 -3.17
C GLU A 349 73.61 29.23 -3.71
N LYS A 350 72.84 30.24 -4.12
CA LYS A 350 73.40 31.52 -4.59
C LYS A 350 74.12 32.27 -3.47
N ILE A 351 73.56 32.30 -2.25
CA ILE A 351 74.23 32.88 -1.07
C ILE A 351 75.55 32.18 -0.80
N ALA A 352 75.58 30.84 -0.81
CA ALA A 352 76.80 30.08 -0.58
C ALA A 352 77.88 30.44 -1.61
N THR A 353 77.51 30.50 -2.90
CA THR A 353 78.42 30.89 -3.99
C THR A 353 78.95 32.32 -3.82
N VAL A 354 78.09 33.27 -3.43
CA VAL A 354 78.49 34.66 -3.17
C VAL A 354 79.42 34.75 -1.97
N ASN A 355 79.13 34.02 -0.89
CA ASN A 355 79.98 33.97 0.30
C ASN A 355 81.35 33.36 0.01
N GLU A 356 81.42 32.29 -0.79
CA GLU A 356 82.69 31.71 -1.24
C GLU A 356 83.51 32.69 -2.08
N TYR A 357 82.86 33.42 -3.01
CA TYR A 357 83.51 34.46 -3.80
C TYR A 357 84.05 35.60 -2.93
N LEU A 358 83.25 36.11 -1.99
CA LEU A 358 83.68 37.16 -1.06
C LEU A 358 84.84 36.70 -0.19
N LYS A 359 84.80 35.46 0.34
CA LYS A 359 85.91 34.87 1.12
C LYS A 359 87.19 34.79 0.30
N LYS A 360 87.11 34.37 -0.98
CA LYS A 360 88.25 34.33 -1.89
C LYS A 360 88.85 35.71 -2.15
N ARG A 361 88.02 36.74 -2.42
CA ARG A 361 88.49 38.11 -2.62
C ARG A 361 89.07 38.76 -1.38
N VAL A 362 88.48 38.54 -0.20
CA VAL A 362 89.05 39.02 1.07
C VAL A 362 90.42 38.39 1.31
N ASN A 363 90.58 37.09 1.04
CA ASN A 363 91.88 36.41 1.14
C ASN A 363 92.90 36.94 0.11
N GLU A 364 92.48 37.29 -1.12
CA GLU A 364 93.34 37.92 -2.13
C GLU A 364 93.81 39.32 -1.68
N TYR A 365 92.94 40.15 -1.10
CA TYR A 365 93.34 41.46 -0.55
C TYR A 365 94.27 41.36 0.67
N VAL A 366 94.05 40.38 1.55
CA VAL A 366 94.95 40.13 2.71
C VAL A 366 96.29 39.55 2.23
N GLY A 367 96.29 38.75 1.16
CA GLY A 367 97.50 38.25 0.51
C GLY A 367 98.33 39.36 -0.15
N GLU A 368 97.70 40.29 -0.87
CA GLU A 368 98.39 41.46 -1.45
C GLU A 368 98.94 42.41 -0.37
N SER A 369 98.21 42.60 0.73
CA SER A 369 98.69 43.38 1.89
C SER A 369 99.96 42.79 2.54
N LEU A 370 100.10 41.46 2.58
CA LEU A 370 101.30 40.81 3.13
C LEU A 370 102.48 40.80 2.15
N VAL A 371 102.21 40.89 0.84
CA VAL A 371 103.26 41.03 -0.18
C VAL A 371 103.82 42.45 -0.21
N GLU A 372 103.00 43.49 -0.01
CA GLU A 372 103.50 44.87 0.13
C GLU A 372 104.30 45.09 1.43
N GLU A 373 103.94 44.44 2.55
CA GLU A 373 104.69 44.59 3.80
C GLU A 373 106.07 43.89 3.75
N HIS A 374 106.20 42.79 3.01
CA HIS A 374 107.49 42.14 2.79
C HIS A 374 108.39 42.83 1.74
N ALA A 375 107.84 43.67 0.86
CA ALA A 375 108.63 44.46 -0.09
C ALA A 375 109.31 45.69 0.57
N VAL A 376 108.77 46.21 1.67
CA VAL A 376 109.28 47.43 2.34
C VAL A 376 110.34 47.12 3.41
N SER A 377 110.46 45.88 3.88
CA SER A 377 111.36 45.54 4.99
C SER A 377 112.83 45.24 4.62
N ASN A 378 113.22 45.25 3.32
CA ASN A 378 114.56 44.89 2.85
C ASN A 378 115.36 46.02 2.18
N GLN A 379 115.25 47.27 2.65
CA GLN A 379 116.27 48.30 2.36
C GLN A 379 116.57 49.14 3.61
N ALA A 380 117.76 48.93 4.17
CA ALA A 380 118.41 49.80 5.15
C ALA A 380 119.70 50.39 4.51
N PRO A 381 120.43 51.32 5.15
CA PRO A 381 120.31 52.77 4.94
C PRO A 381 121.66 53.40 4.55
N VAL A 382 121.68 54.68 4.12
CA VAL A 382 122.94 55.47 4.14
C VAL A 382 122.71 56.87 4.70
N GLN A 383 123.34 57.11 5.85
CA GLN A 383 123.51 58.38 6.52
C GLN A 383 124.50 59.30 5.79
N ASN A 384 124.13 60.58 5.68
CA ASN A 384 124.91 61.80 5.96
C ASN A 384 126.45 61.81 5.74
N ARG A 385 126.95 62.80 4.98
CA ARG A 385 127.89 63.86 5.47
C ARG A 385 128.31 64.92 4.43
N LYS A 386 128.11 66.19 4.82
CA LYS A 386 129.01 67.40 4.81
C LYS A 386 129.58 67.88 3.46
N GLY A 387 129.33 69.11 2.97
CA GLY A 387 129.73 70.43 3.51
C GLY A 387 131.18 70.75 3.08
N LYS A 388 131.59 71.85 2.43
CA LYS A 388 131.17 73.26 2.33
C LYS A 388 131.82 73.89 1.08
N GLN A 389 131.23 74.97 0.56
CA GLN A 389 131.87 76.29 0.53
C GLN A 389 130.82 77.33 0.92
#